data_AF-A0A5B7C7R7-F1
#
_entry.id   AF-A0A5B7C7R7-F1
#
_cell.length_a   1.000
_cell.length_b   1.000
_cell.length_c   1.000
_cell.angle_alpha   90.00
_cell.angle_beta   90.00
_cell.angle_gamma   90.00
#
_symmetry.space_group_name_H-M   'P 1'
#
loop_
_entity.id
_entity.type
_entity.pdbx_description
1 polymer ?
#
loop_
_entity_poly.entity_id
_entity_poly.type
_entity_poly.pdbx_seq_one_letter_code
_entity_poly.pdbx_strand_id
1 'polypeptide(L)'
;MEGGNLRSAVMIVLVLGLFVGQSTASFKKCYAKCFLFCMINIPPTVLPCAVKCLKDCIIPKPTHHLTQENTHYFCKLGCASSLCTNISTIQNPGEEKVESCIGSCSETCINNY
;
A
#
# COMPACT_ATOMS: atom_id res chain seq x y z
N MET A 1 28.08 -23.72 -15.16
CA MET A 1 27.46 -22.71 -14.27
C MET A 1 26.49 -21.96 -15.17
N GLU A 2 25.15 -22.05 -15.07
CA GLU A 2 24.27 -21.46 -14.05
C GLU A 2 22.83 -22.02 -14.23
N GLY A 3 22.56 -23.25 -13.77
CA GLY A 3 21.20 -23.83 -13.80
C GLY A 3 20.37 -23.60 -12.52
N GLY A 4 21.04 -23.25 -11.41
CA GLY A 4 20.41 -23.03 -10.10
C GLY A 4 19.81 -21.64 -9.92
N ASN A 5 20.43 -20.62 -10.54
CA ASN A 5 20.03 -19.21 -10.36
C ASN A 5 18.73 -18.88 -11.09
N LEU A 6 18.46 -19.49 -12.25
CA LEU A 6 17.18 -19.31 -12.95
C LEU A 6 16.02 -19.91 -12.16
N ARG A 7 16.21 -21.08 -11.52
CA ARG A 7 15.15 -21.74 -10.74
C ARG A 7 14.79 -20.93 -9.49
N SER A 8 15.79 -20.37 -8.82
CA SER A 8 15.58 -19.48 -7.67
C SER A 8 14.90 -18.18 -8.09
N ALA A 9 15.35 -17.55 -9.19
CA ALA A 9 14.74 -16.33 -9.72
C ALA A 9 13.28 -16.58 -10.15
N VAL A 10 12.99 -17.70 -10.81
CA VAL A 10 11.62 -18.08 -11.21
C VAL A 10 10.74 -18.33 -9.98
N MET A 11 11.25 -18.98 -8.92
CA MET A 11 10.50 -19.15 -7.67
C MET A 11 10.24 -17.80 -6.97
N ILE A 12 11.21 -16.89 -6.93
CA ILE A 12 11.04 -15.54 -6.39
C ILE A 12 9.99 -14.76 -7.22
N VAL A 13 10.06 -14.84 -8.55
CA VAL A 13 9.09 -14.20 -9.46
C VAL A 13 7.69 -14.81 -9.32
N LEU A 14 7.57 -16.13 -9.14
CA LEU A 14 6.29 -16.80 -8.90
C LEU A 14 5.70 -16.44 -7.54
N VAL A 15 6.50 -16.43 -6.47
CA VAL A 15 6.06 -16.00 -5.14
C VAL A 15 5.64 -14.53 -5.18
N LEU A 16 6.44 -13.65 -5.77
CA LEU A 16 6.11 -12.23 -5.94
C LEU A 16 4.90 -12.02 -6.87
N GLY A 17 4.69 -12.91 -7.85
CA GLY A 17 3.58 -12.93 -8.80
C GLY A 17 2.25 -13.38 -8.18
N LEU A 18 2.30 -14.33 -7.23
CA LEU A 18 1.12 -14.73 -6.45
C LEU A 18 0.56 -13.59 -5.58
N PHE A 19 1.40 -12.62 -5.20
CA PHE A 19 0.97 -11.42 -4.47
C PHE A 19 0.40 -10.31 -5.38
N VAL A 20 0.38 -10.48 -6.73
CA VAL A 20 -0.07 -9.44 -7.68
C VAL A 20 -1.60 -9.37 -7.80
N GLY A 21 -2.34 -10.34 -7.27
CA GLY A 21 -3.77 -10.50 -7.53
C GLY A 21 -4.68 -10.40 -6.31
N GLN A 22 -4.38 -9.61 -5.29
CA GLN A 22 -5.19 -9.63 -4.07
C GLN A 22 -6.00 -8.33 -3.89
N SER A 23 -7.21 -8.40 -4.45
CA SER A 23 -8.50 -7.86 -3.99
C SER A 23 -8.46 -7.17 -2.61
N THR A 24 -9.08 -5.99 -2.46
CA THR A 24 -9.40 -5.21 -1.22
C THR A 24 -9.06 -5.83 0.15
N ALA A 25 -9.40 -7.10 0.41
CA ALA A 25 -8.88 -7.90 1.54
C ALA A 25 -7.34 -7.91 1.71
N SER A 26 -6.56 -7.59 0.67
CA SER A 26 -5.10 -7.47 0.67
C SER A 26 -4.62 -6.15 1.25
N PHE A 27 -5.36 -5.05 1.02
CA PHE A 27 -4.95 -3.75 1.53
C PHE A 27 -4.95 -3.76 3.06
N LYS A 28 -6.04 -4.23 3.68
CA LYS A 28 -6.15 -4.35 5.15
C LYS A 28 -4.96 -5.11 5.74
N LYS A 29 -4.66 -6.30 5.18
CA LYS A 29 -3.56 -7.16 5.62
C LYS A 29 -2.19 -6.54 5.36
N CYS A 30 -2.00 -5.93 4.20
CA CYS A 30 -0.76 -5.23 3.85
C CYS A 30 -0.50 -4.09 4.83
N TYR A 31 -1.49 -3.25 5.04
CA TYR A 31 -1.38 -2.05 5.86
C TYR A 31 -1.15 -2.41 7.33
N ALA A 32 -1.96 -3.32 7.89
CA ALA A 32 -1.80 -3.76 9.27
C ALA A 32 -0.42 -4.38 9.53
N LYS A 33 0.04 -5.26 8.62
CA LYS A 33 1.35 -5.91 8.73
C LYS A 33 2.50 -4.90 8.62
N CYS A 34 2.43 -3.99 7.63
CA CYS A 34 3.44 -2.96 7.45
C CYS A 34 3.50 -2.03 8.66
N PHE A 35 2.34 -1.57 9.14
CA PHE A 35 2.25 -0.60 10.22
C PHE A 35 2.80 -1.19 11.53
N LEU A 36 2.41 -2.41 11.88
CA LEU A 36 2.92 -3.11 13.05
C LEU A 36 4.44 -3.31 12.97
N PHE A 37 4.96 -3.73 11.81
CA PHE A 37 6.40 -3.87 11.61
C PHE A 37 7.14 -2.52 11.72
N CYS A 38 6.57 -1.46 11.17
CA CYS A 38 7.15 -0.13 11.23
C CYS A 38 7.26 0.38 12.68
N MET A 39 6.20 0.20 13.48
CA MET A 39 6.15 0.60 14.89
C MET A 39 7.17 -0.15 15.77
N ILE A 40 7.58 -1.36 15.38
CA ILE A 40 8.58 -2.15 16.11
C ILE A 40 10.01 -1.70 15.78
N ASN A 41 10.27 -1.30 14.52
CA ASN A 41 11.63 -1.03 14.03
C ASN A 41 12.05 0.45 14.09
N ILE A 42 11.10 1.38 14.17
CA ILE A 42 11.34 2.83 14.15
C ILE A 42 10.82 3.42 15.47
N PRO A 43 11.51 4.38 16.12
CA PRO A 43 10.97 5.06 17.28
C PRO A 43 9.53 5.57 17.00
N PRO A 44 8.60 5.38 17.94
CA PRO A 44 7.16 5.22 17.67
C PRO A 44 6.54 6.55 17.24
N THR A 45 6.61 6.83 15.95
CA THR A 45 5.93 7.96 15.33
C THR A 45 4.90 7.38 14.36
N VAL A 46 3.63 7.46 14.78
CA VAL A 46 2.47 6.88 14.09
C VAL A 46 2.36 7.37 12.66
N LEU A 47 2.55 8.68 12.47
CA LEU A 47 2.35 9.35 11.19
C LEU A 47 3.32 8.91 10.08
N PRO A 48 4.66 8.87 10.27
CA PRO A 48 5.57 8.36 9.24
C PRO A 48 5.36 6.88 8.95
N CYS A 49 5.00 6.07 9.94
CA CYS A 49 4.64 4.67 9.70
C CYS A 49 3.35 4.54 8.88
N ALA A 50 2.31 5.30 9.22
CA ALA A 50 1.06 5.33 8.48
C ALA A 50 1.30 5.75 7.02
N VAL A 51 2.04 6.84 6.79
CA VAL A 51 2.36 7.35 5.45
C VAL A 51 3.18 6.34 4.65
N LYS A 52 4.21 5.74 5.25
CA LYS A 52 5.05 4.74 4.59
C LYS A 52 4.24 3.53 4.15
N CYS A 53 3.43 2.98 5.05
CA CYS A 53 2.61 1.80 4.77
C CYS A 53 1.48 2.09 3.80
N LEU A 54 0.93 3.30 3.84
CA LEU A 54 -0.05 3.75 2.87
C LEU A 54 0.56 3.78 1.46
N LYS A 55 1.77 4.34 1.32
CA LYS A 55 2.51 4.28 0.06
C LYS A 55 2.69 2.83 -0.37
N ASP A 56 3.34 2.01 0.45
CA ASP A 56 3.71 0.63 0.09
C ASP A 56 2.50 -0.27 -0.23
N CYS A 57 1.31 0.02 0.33
CA CYS A 57 0.10 -0.76 0.12
C CYS A 57 -0.90 -0.18 -0.90
N ILE A 58 -0.81 1.11 -1.24
CA ILE A 58 -1.62 1.71 -2.32
C ILE A 58 -0.91 1.55 -3.68
N ILE A 59 0.45 1.57 -3.75
CA ILE A 59 1.18 1.47 -5.03
C ILE A 59 0.86 0.15 -5.75
N PRO A 60 0.16 0.15 -6.91
CA PRO A 60 0.23 -1.00 -7.79
C PRO A 60 1.66 -1.08 -8.37
N LYS A 61 2.30 -2.25 -8.32
CA LYS A 61 3.65 -2.47 -8.89
C LYS A 61 3.77 -1.83 -10.29
N PRO A 62 4.91 -1.22 -10.65
CA PRO A 62 5.01 -0.35 -11.80
C PRO A 62 4.73 -1.10 -13.10
N THR A 63 3.53 -0.96 -13.63
CA THR A 63 3.33 -1.03 -15.08
C THR A 63 3.90 0.26 -15.63
N HIS A 64 4.99 0.14 -16.40
CA HIS A 64 5.82 1.21 -16.97
C HIS A 64 5.09 2.20 -17.93
N HIS A 65 3.77 2.35 -17.81
CA HIS A 65 2.95 3.22 -18.65
C HIS A 65 2.30 4.31 -17.80
N LEU A 66 2.79 5.54 -17.96
CA LEU A 66 2.19 6.79 -17.49
C LEU A 66 0.84 7.00 -18.21
N THR A 67 -0.19 6.32 -17.74
CA THR A 67 -1.60 6.47 -18.14
C THR A 67 -2.39 7.26 -17.09
N GLN A 68 -3.60 7.71 -17.42
CA GLN A 68 -4.55 8.43 -16.54
C GLN A 68 -4.73 7.78 -15.15
N GLU A 69 -4.57 6.46 -15.07
CA GLU A 69 -4.49 5.66 -13.84
C GLU A 69 -3.48 6.21 -12.80
N ASN A 70 -2.37 6.79 -13.26
CA ASN A 70 -1.33 7.34 -12.39
C ASN A 70 -1.78 8.65 -11.71
N THR A 71 -2.56 9.49 -12.40
CA THR A 71 -3.06 10.75 -11.82
C THR A 71 -4.04 10.48 -10.69
N HIS A 72 -4.97 9.54 -10.90
CA HIS A 72 -5.91 9.12 -9.85
C HIS A 72 -5.17 8.47 -8.68
N TYR A 73 -4.13 7.69 -8.96
CA TYR A 73 -3.27 7.10 -7.95
C TYR A 73 -2.57 8.16 -7.08
N PHE A 74 -1.90 9.15 -7.69
CA PHE A 74 -1.22 10.22 -6.93
C PHE A 74 -2.20 11.09 -6.15
N CYS A 75 -3.37 11.38 -6.73
CA CYS A 75 -4.45 12.07 -6.03
C CYS A 75 -4.90 11.27 -4.80
N LYS A 76 -5.16 9.97 -4.97
CA LYS A 76 -5.60 9.07 -3.90
C LYS A 76 -4.56 8.95 -2.79
N LEU A 77 -3.28 8.81 -3.15
CA LEU A 77 -2.17 8.77 -2.19
C LEU A 77 -2.06 10.09 -1.42
N GLY A 78 -2.12 11.23 -2.12
CA GLY A 78 -2.07 12.56 -1.50
C GLY A 78 -3.23 12.77 -0.52
N CYS A 79 -4.46 12.52 -0.96
CA CYS A 79 -5.66 12.59 -0.13
C CYS A 79 -5.55 11.70 1.10
N ALA A 80 -5.20 10.42 0.92
CA ALA A 80 -5.14 9.50 2.04
C ALA A 80 -3.98 9.79 3.00
N SER A 81 -2.86 10.30 2.50
CA SER A 81 -1.75 10.73 3.37
C SER A 81 -2.14 11.91 4.26
N SER A 82 -2.99 12.80 3.76
CA SER A 82 -3.46 13.99 4.49
C SER A 82 -4.61 13.66 5.45
N LEU A 83 -5.58 12.86 5.01
CA LEU A 83 -6.83 12.64 5.75
C LEU A 83 -6.87 11.33 6.55
N CYS A 84 -6.23 10.27 6.07
CA CYS A 84 -6.39 8.92 6.63
C CYS A 84 -5.29 8.52 7.62
N THR A 85 -4.15 9.21 7.66
CA THR A 85 -2.99 8.82 8.49
C THR A 85 -3.20 8.99 9.99
N ASN A 86 -4.09 9.90 10.40
CA ASN A 86 -4.47 10.12 11.81
C ASN A 86 -5.44 9.07 12.35
N ILE A 87 -5.96 8.17 11.50
CA ILE A 87 -6.86 7.09 11.91
C ILE A 87 -6.09 6.01 12.68
N SER A 88 -4.84 5.77 12.28
CA SER A 88 -3.97 4.80 12.92
C SER A 88 -3.45 5.33 14.25
N THR A 89 -3.26 4.43 15.19
CA THR A 89 -2.75 4.72 16.53
C THR A 89 -1.67 3.70 16.88
N ILE A 90 -0.92 3.93 17.97
CA ILE A 90 0.11 2.99 18.41
C ILE A 90 -0.48 1.60 18.68
N GLN A 91 -1.68 1.53 19.26
CA GLN A 91 -2.31 0.27 19.66
C GLN A 91 -3.13 -0.37 18.53
N ASN A 92 -3.57 0.41 17.54
CA ASN A 92 -4.47 -0.06 16.50
C ASN A 92 -4.12 0.59 15.15
N PRO A 93 -3.71 -0.21 14.14
CA PRO A 93 -3.47 0.31 12.78
C PRO A 93 -4.74 0.89 12.12
N GLY A 94 -5.94 0.47 12.54
CA GLY A 94 -7.19 1.03 12.05
C GLY A 94 -7.45 0.71 10.58
N GLU A 95 -6.96 -0.44 10.12
CA GLU A 95 -6.87 -0.84 8.71
C GLU A 95 -8.21 -0.78 7.96
N GLU A 96 -9.33 -1.11 8.61
CA GLU A 96 -10.66 -1.01 8.00
C GLU A 96 -11.09 0.44 7.79
N LYS A 97 -10.84 1.30 8.79
CA LYS A 97 -11.18 2.73 8.72
C LYS A 97 -10.26 3.44 7.73
N VAL A 98 -8.98 3.06 7.70
CA VAL A 98 -8.01 3.56 6.71
C VAL A 98 -8.45 3.15 5.30
N GLU A 99 -8.84 1.89 5.08
CA GLU A 99 -9.36 1.45 3.78
C GLU A 99 -10.62 2.20 3.37
N SER A 100 -11.58 2.38 4.28
CA SER A 100 -12.80 3.15 4.02
C SER A 100 -12.47 4.60 3.64
N CYS A 101 -11.54 5.24 4.36
CA CYS A 101 -11.09 6.60 4.07
C CYS A 101 -10.40 6.70 2.70
N ILE A 102 -9.58 5.71 2.34
CA ILE A 102 -8.99 5.59 1.00
C ILE A 102 -10.07 5.43 -0.08
N GLY A 103 -11.17 4.73 0.23
CA GLY A 103 -12.35 4.64 -0.63
C GLY A 103 -12.93 6.01 -0.96
N SER A 104 -13.20 6.84 0.07
CA SER A 104 -13.68 8.22 -0.10
C SER A 104 -12.70 9.11 -0.88
N CYS A 105 -11.40 8.95 -0.65
CA CYS A 105 -10.37 9.60 -1.47
C CYS A 105 -10.42 9.17 -2.93
N SER A 106 -10.68 7.88 -3.20
CA SER A 106 -10.81 7.35 -4.56
C SER A 106 -11.99 8.00 -5.29
N GLU A 107 -13.16 8.07 -4.65
CA GLU A 107 -14.35 8.72 -5.22
C GLU A 107 -14.11 10.21 -5.48
N THR A 108 -13.51 10.90 -4.52
CA THR A 108 -13.17 12.33 -4.66
C THR A 108 -12.24 12.56 -5.86
N CYS A 109 -11.21 11.74 -6.02
CA CYS A 109 -10.24 11.88 -7.11
C CYS A 109 -10.82 11.54 -8.49
N ILE A 110 -11.80 10.66 -8.57
CA ILE A 110 -12.51 10.34 -9.83
C ILE A 110 -13.47 11.47 -10.22
N ASN A 111 -14.16 12.07 -9.23
CA ASN A 111 -15.18 13.10 -9.47
C ASN A 111 -14.63 14.52 -9.70
N ASN A 112 -13.31 14.73 -9.58
CA ASN A 112 -12.65 16.01 -9.81
C ASN A 112 -11.92 16.08 -11.18
N TYR A 113 -12.26 15.21 -12.14
CA TYR A 113 -11.74 15.22 -13.51
C TYR A 113 -12.86 15.37 -14.55
#